data_AF-A0A0Q4GJ48-F1
#
_entry.id   AF-A0A0Q4GJ48-F1
#
_cell.length_a   1.000
_cell.length_b   1.000
_cell.length_c   1.000
_cell.angle_alpha   90.00
_cell.angle_beta   90.00
_cell.angle_gamma   90.00
#
_symmetry.space_group_name_H-M   'P 1'
#
loop_
_entity.id
_entity.type
_entity.pdbx_description
1 polymer ?
#
loop_
_entity_poly.entity_id
_entity_poly.type
_entity_poly.pdbx_seq_one_letter_code
_entity_poly.pdbx_strand_id
1 'polypeptide(L)'
;MASGARPIGRVPFFREGHAMLLFLLLQAAPVATATPAAGDPDKLICRREAVTGTHARRRKVCHTRADWNRMAETARTVGNELRTVPQSSQN
;
A
#
# COMPACT_ATOMS: atom_id res chain seq x y z
N MET A 1 37.59 -17.83 -9.26
CA MET A 1 37.20 -19.05 -8.52
C MET A 1 37.86 -19.02 -7.16
N ALA A 2 37.09 -18.88 -6.07
CA ALA A 2 37.47 -19.29 -4.72
C ALA A 2 36.24 -19.23 -3.82
N SER A 3 35.69 -20.40 -3.51
CA SER A 3 34.70 -20.61 -2.46
C SER A 3 35.28 -20.25 -1.10
N GLY A 4 34.59 -19.37 -0.37
CA GLY A 4 34.82 -19.12 1.05
C GLY A 4 33.58 -19.55 1.84
N ALA A 5 33.65 -20.72 2.46
CA ALA A 5 32.62 -21.27 3.34
C ALA A 5 32.38 -20.33 4.54
N ARG A 6 31.11 -20.05 4.85
CA ARG A 6 30.73 -19.31 6.06
C ARG A 6 30.79 -20.26 7.26
N PRO A 7 31.52 -19.92 8.35
CA PRO A 7 31.51 -20.74 9.55
C PRO A 7 30.13 -20.68 10.21
N ILE A 8 29.57 -21.86 10.50
CA ILE A 8 28.38 -22.04 11.32
C ILE A 8 28.78 -21.66 12.75
N GLY A 9 28.59 -20.39 13.09
CA GLY A 9 28.77 -19.84 14.42
C GLY A 9 27.76 -20.46 15.37
N ARG A 10 28.28 -21.28 16.27
CA ARG A 10 27.63 -21.91 17.43
C ARG A 10 26.93 -20.83 18.27
N VAL A 11 25.59 -20.81 18.28
CA VAL A 11 24.83 -19.93 19.18
C VAL A 11 24.95 -20.43 20.62
N PRO A 12 25.36 -19.60 21.59
CA PRO A 12 25.31 -19.99 22.99
C PRO A 12 23.85 -19.98 23.46
N PHE A 13 23.44 -21.07 24.09
CA PHE A 13 22.23 -21.15 24.90
C PHE A 13 22.31 -20.12 26.03
N PHE A 14 21.83 -18.91 25.78
CA PHE A 14 21.73 -17.87 26.79
C PHE A 14 20.45 -18.10 27.59
N ARG A 15 20.63 -18.85 28.68
CA ARG A 15 19.78 -18.87 29.87
C ARG A 15 19.59 -17.41 30.34
N GLU A 16 18.43 -17.08 30.92
CA GLU A 16 18.06 -15.82 31.61
C GLU A 16 17.09 -14.86 30.87
N GLY A 17 15.80 -15.06 31.15
CA GLY A 17 14.64 -14.39 30.54
C GLY A 17 14.27 -13.00 31.09
N HIS A 18 15.24 -12.08 31.23
CA HIS A 18 14.95 -10.68 31.60
C HIS A 18 15.35 -9.65 30.51
N ALA A 19 15.95 -10.10 29.41
CA ALA A 19 16.33 -9.23 28.30
C ALA A 19 15.19 -8.96 27.28
N MET A 20 13.98 -9.47 27.52
CA MET A 20 12.84 -9.24 26.61
C MET A 20 12.09 -7.92 26.90
N LEU A 21 12.20 -7.39 28.11
CA LEU A 21 11.48 -6.16 28.53
C LEU A 21 12.20 -4.86 28.13
N LEU A 22 13.50 -4.90 27.83
CA LEU A 22 14.28 -3.72 27.42
C LEU A 22 14.28 -3.46 25.91
N PHE A 23 13.94 -4.45 25.08
CA PHE A 23 13.90 -4.28 23.62
C PHE A 23 12.60 -3.59 23.13
N LEU A 24 11.57 -3.51 23.98
CA LEU A 24 10.28 -2.92 23.61
C LEU A 24 10.25 -1.39 23.55
N LEU A 25 11.26 -0.71 24.12
CA LEU A 25 11.28 0.76 24.24
C LEU A 25 11.98 1.48 23.08
N LEU A 26 12.66 0.77 22.16
CA LEU A 26 13.64 1.40 21.27
C LEU A 26 13.17 1.72 19.84
N GLN A 27 11.91 1.53 19.43
CA GLN A 27 11.58 1.69 17.99
C GLN A 27 10.27 2.43 17.66
N ALA A 28 10.24 3.73 17.93
CA ALA A 28 9.30 4.63 17.26
C ALA A 28 9.99 5.95 16.85
N ALA A 29 10.91 5.87 15.88
CA ALA A 29 11.33 7.06 15.15
C ALA A 29 10.21 7.43 14.15
N PRO A 30 9.65 8.66 14.21
CA PRO A 30 8.66 9.09 13.24
C PRO A 30 9.35 9.24 11.88
N VAL A 31 9.03 8.35 10.94
CA VAL A 31 9.41 8.54 9.54
C VAL A 31 8.56 9.69 9.01
N ALA A 32 9.18 10.85 8.81
CA ALA A 32 8.53 11.99 8.20
C ALA A 32 8.09 11.61 6.77
N THR A 33 6.79 11.46 6.57
CA THR A 33 6.18 11.27 5.26
C THR A 33 6.27 12.59 4.50
N ALA A 34 7.27 12.68 3.60
CA ALA A 34 7.35 13.80 2.66
C ALA A 34 6.03 13.88 1.89
N THR A 35 5.31 15.00 2.05
CA THR A 35 4.09 15.26 1.30
C THR A 35 4.50 15.47 -0.16
N PRO A 36 4.06 14.62 -1.10
CA PRO A 36 4.42 14.80 -2.50
C PRO A 36 3.87 16.14 -2.98
N ALA A 37 4.74 16.98 -3.53
CA ALA A 37 4.35 18.26 -4.11
C ALA A 37 3.21 18.05 -5.11
N ALA A 38 2.17 18.88 -5.02
CA ALA A 38 1.03 18.83 -5.92
C ALA A 38 1.52 19.10 -7.34
N GLY A 39 1.70 18.05 -8.14
CA GLY A 39 2.14 18.19 -9.52
C GLY A 39 1.03 18.81 -10.39
N ASP A 40 1.43 19.33 -11.55
CA ASP A 40 0.56 19.94 -12.56
C ASP A 40 -0.78 19.19 -12.78
N PRO A 41 -1.94 19.85 -12.66
CA PRO A 41 -3.26 19.21 -12.73
C PRO A 41 -3.62 18.72 -14.14
N ASP A 42 -3.10 19.37 -15.17
CA ASP A 42 -3.39 19.08 -16.58
C ASP A 42 -2.48 18.01 -17.18
N LYS A 43 -1.43 17.62 -16.45
CA LYS A 43 -0.55 16.53 -16.82
C LYS A 43 -1.34 15.25 -17.09
N LEU A 44 -1.22 14.74 -18.32
CA LEU A 44 -1.73 13.43 -18.71
C LEU A 44 -0.97 12.29 -18.00
N ILE A 45 -1.75 11.35 -17.47
CA ILE A 45 -1.29 10.16 -16.76
C ILE A 45 -2.02 8.95 -17.37
N CYS A 46 -1.25 8.01 -17.90
CA CYS A 46 -1.78 6.78 -18.48
C CYS A 46 -1.61 5.59 -17.53
N ARG A 47 -2.71 4.88 -17.24
CA ARG A 47 -2.75 3.66 -16.43
C ARG A 47 -3.18 2.48 -17.29
N ARG A 48 -2.75 1.26 -16.93
CA ARG A 48 -3.21 0.02 -17.58
C ARG A 48 -4.28 -0.61 -16.70
N GLU A 49 -5.50 -0.66 -17.19
CA GLU A 49 -6.64 -1.23 -16.47
C GLU A 49 -6.93 -2.63 -17.00
N ALA A 50 -7.17 -3.57 -16.08
CA ALA A 50 -7.69 -4.87 -16.42
C ALA A 50 -9.18 -4.74 -16.71
N VAL A 51 -9.62 -5.21 -17.88
CA VAL A 51 -11.04 -5.31 -18.20
C VAL A 51 -11.53 -6.65 -17.66
N THR A 52 -12.56 -6.64 -16.82
CA THR A 52 -13.18 -7.85 -16.26
C THR A 52 -13.89 -8.65 -17.37
N GLY A 53 -13.61 -9.95 -17.46
CA GLY A 53 -14.27 -10.87 -18.39
C GLY A 53 -13.43 -12.12 -18.70
N THR A 54 -14.05 -13.15 -19.29
CA THR A 54 -13.41 -14.44 -19.64
C THR A 54 -12.18 -14.28 -20.55
N HIS A 55 -12.11 -13.19 -21.31
CA HIS A 55 -10.95 -12.79 -22.09
C HIS A 55 -10.39 -11.44 -21.57
N ALA A 56 -9.90 -11.43 -20.33
CA ALA A 56 -9.37 -10.22 -19.69
C ALA A 56 -8.17 -9.64 -20.48
N ARG A 57 -8.41 -8.60 -21.28
CA ARG A 57 -7.37 -7.78 -21.92
C ARG A 57 -7.07 -6.58 -21.03
N ARG A 58 -5.82 -6.13 -21.05
CA ARG A 58 -5.42 -4.87 -20.41
C ARG A 58 -5.54 -3.74 -21.44
N ARG A 59 -6.27 -2.67 -21.10
CA ARG A 59 -6.35 -1.46 -21.92
C ARG A 59 -5.55 -0.33 -21.29
N LYS A 60 -4.95 0.53 -22.11
CA LYS A 60 -4.26 1.75 -21.65
C LYS A 60 -5.30 2.87 -21.62
N VAL A 61 -5.50 3.46 -20.44
CA VAL A 61 -6.43 4.57 -20.21
C VAL A 61 -5.63 5.77 -19.77
N CYS A 62 -5.81 6.91 -20.43
CA CYS A 62 -5.08 8.13 -20.15
C CYS A 62 -6.06 9.24 -19.76
N HIS A 63 -5.84 9.84 -18.60
CA HIS A 63 -6.59 10.98 -18.10
C HIS A 63 -5.65 12.01 -17.48
N THR A 64 -6.10 13.24 -17.29
CA THR A 64 -5.34 14.25 -16.56
C THR A 64 -5.24 13.89 -15.09
N ARG A 65 -4.28 14.47 -14.36
CA ARG A 65 -4.18 14.27 -12.91
C ARG A 65 -5.45 14.74 -12.20
N ALA A 66 -6.00 15.88 -12.60
CA ALA A 66 -7.24 16.41 -12.04
C ALA A 66 -8.41 15.43 -12.23
N ASP A 67 -8.52 14.83 -13.41
CA ASP A 67 -9.59 13.89 -13.73
C ASP A 67 -9.48 12.59 -12.93
N TRP A 68 -8.26 12.06 -12.78
CA TRP A 68 -8.03 10.91 -11.89
C TRP A 68 -8.37 11.19 -10.43
N ASN A 69 -8.07 12.39 -9.94
CA ASN A 69 -8.41 12.79 -8.58
C ASN A 69 -9.93 12.89 -8.40
N ARG A 70 -10.64 13.47 -9.37
CA ARG A 70 -12.10 13.55 -9.38
C ARG A 70 -12.73 12.17 -9.33
N MET A 71 -12.26 11.24 -10.17
CA MET A 71 -12.75 9.85 -10.18
C MET A 71 -12.51 9.15 -8.84
N ALA A 72 -11.33 9.34 -8.24
CA ALA A 72 -11.00 8.76 -6.95
C ALA A 72 -11.90 9.30 -5.83
N GLU A 73 -12.24 10.59 -5.88
CA GLU A 73 -13.13 11.20 -4.90
C GLU A 73 -14.56 10.67 -5.04
N THR A 74 -15.11 10.66 -6.26
CA THR A 74 -16.43 10.08 -6.52
C THR A 74 -16.51 8.63 -6.02
N ALA A 75 -15.48 7.81 -6.25
CA ALA A 75 -15.44 6.43 -5.78
C ALA A 75 -15.49 6.33 -4.24
N ARG A 76 -14.85 7.25 -3.51
CA ARG A 76 -14.91 7.31 -2.04
C ARG A 76 -16.29 7.72 -1.56
N THR A 77 -16.89 8.73 -2.18
CA THR A 77 -18.23 9.21 -1.82
C THR A 77 -19.26 8.10 -2.00
N VAL A 78 -19.28 7.46 -3.17
CA VAL A 78 -20.18 6.34 -3.49
C VAL A 78 -19.92 5.16 -2.53
N GLY A 79 -18.66 4.80 -2.30
CA GLY A 79 -18.32 3.73 -1.36
C GLY A 79 -18.78 4.01 0.07
N ASN A 80 -18.73 5.27 0.52
CA ASN A 80 -19.23 5.66 1.83
C ASN A 80 -20.76 5.58 1.90
N GLU A 81 -21.46 6.03 0.85
CA GLU A 81 -22.92 5.94 0.75
C GLU A 81 -23.38 4.47 0.83
N LEU A 82 -22.79 3.59 0.02
CA LEU A 82 -23.05 2.15 0.03
C LEU A 82 -22.82 1.51 1.40
N ARG A 83 -21.84 2.00 2.17
CA ARG A 83 -21.57 1.51 3.54
C ARG A 83 -22.69 1.88 4.51
N THR A 84 -23.36 3.01 4.28
CA THR A 84 -24.38 3.56 5.18
C THR A 84 -25.80 3.14 4.83
N VAL A 85 -26.06 2.62 3.61
CA VAL A 85 -27.39 2.13 3.21
C VAL A 85 -27.73 0.85 3.99
N PRO A 86 -28.82 0.84 4.79
CA PRO A 86 -29.28 -0.38 5.46
C PRO A 86 -29.75 -1.40 4.42
N GLN A 87 -29.17 -2.59 4.41
CA GLN A 87 -29.48 -3.64 3.42
C GLN A 87 -30.92 -4.17 3.48
N SER A 88 -31.70 -3.83 4.50
CA SER A 88 -33.07 -4.31 4.72
C SER A 88 -34.15 -3.62 3.88
N SER A 89 -33.81 -2.61 3.05
CA SER A 89 -34.77 -1.85 2.24
C SER A 89 -34.86 -2.33 0.77
N GLN A 90 -34.36 -3.52 0.46
CA GLN A 90 -34.41 -4.10 -0.90
C GLN A 90 -35.40 -5.26 -1.04
N ASN A 91 -36.40 -5.36 -0.16
CA ASN A 91 -37.49 -6.33 -0.26
C ASN A 91 -38.85 -5.64 -0.34
#